data_AF-A0A101GCZ8-F1
#
_entry.id   AF-A0A101GCZ8-F1
#
_cell.length_a   1.000
_cell.length_b   1.000
_cell.length_c   1.000
_cell.angle_alpha   90.00
_cell.angle_beta   90.00
_cell.angle_gamma   90.00
#
_symmetry.space_group_name_H-M   'P 1'
#
loop_
_entity.id
_entity.type
_entity.pdbx_description
1 polymer ?
#
loop_
_entity_poly.entity_id
_entity_poly.type
_entity_poly.pdbx_seq_one_letter_code
_entity_poly.pdbx_strand_id
1 'polypeptide(L)'
;MLHLIDKEKVSRAYYDQAVGAIKFLYDRVLNIPKRVGSLPQPRKEKKLPIVLSREDVIRIFESVNNIKHKAILMLAYSTGLRVSEVVK
;
A
#
# COMPACT_ATOMS: atom_id res chain seq x y z
N MET A 1 12.29 8.25 -18.43
CA MET A 1 11.60 8.02 -17.14
C MET A 1 11.66 9.22 -16.19
N LEU A 2 12.79 9.94 -16.07
CA LEU A 2 12.84 11.25 -15.39
C LEU A 2 11.80 12.25 -15.92
N HIS A 3 11.45 12.16 -17.21
CA HIS A 3 10.41 12.97 -17.86
C HIS A 3 9.01 12.83 -17.25
N LEU A 4 8.64 11.64 -16.74
CA LEU A 4 7.29 11.42 -16.18
C LEU A 4 7.10 12.12 -14.83
N ILE A 5 8.15 12.12 -13.99
CA ILE A 5 8.11 12.84 -12.70
C ILE A 5 8.10 14.36 -12.94
N ASP A 6 8.86 14.82 -13.94
CA ASP A 6 9.12 16.24 -14.17
C ASP A 6 8.02 16.92 -15.02
N LYS A 7 7.43 16.24 -16.01
CA LYS A 7 6.36 16.79 -16.86
C LYS A 7 4.94 16.37 -16.50
N GLU A 8 4.71 15.17 -15.95
CA GLU A 8 3.36 14.66 -15.70
C GLU A 8 2.91 14.70 -14.23
N LYS A 9 3.75 15.20 -13.30
CA LYS A 9 3.43 15.29 -11.86
C LYS A 9 2.91 13.98 -11.25
N VAL A 10 3.36 12.83 -11.73
CA VAL A 10 2.88 11.54 -11.22
C VAL A 10 3.38 11.28 -9.81
N SER A 11 2.56 10.62 -8.97
CA SER A 11 2.94 10.35 -7.58
C SER A 11 4.19 9.45 -7.52
N ARG A 12 5.06 9.68 -6.52
CA ARG A 12 6.28 8.88 -6.31
C ARG A 12 5.97 7.38 -6.18
N ALA A 13 4.84 7.04 -5.57
CA ALA A 13 4.38 5.66 -5.44
C ALA A 13 4.08 5.00 -6.80
N TYR A 14 3.48 5.74 -7.73
CA TYR A 14 3.22 5.25 -9.08
C TYR A 14 4.53 4.98 -9.84
N TYR A 15 5.49 5.90 -9.74
CA TYR A 15 6.81 5.73 -10.34
C TYR A 15 7.53 4.49 -9.78
N ASP A 16 7.52 4.31 -8.46
CA ASP A 16 8.14 3.14 -7.80
C ASP A 16 7.55 1.82 -8.28
N GLN A 17 6.22 1.76 -8.42
CA GLN A 17 5.52 0.59 -8.95
C GLN A 17 5.89 0.31 -10.40
N ALA A 18 5.91 1.33 -11.26
CA ALA A 18 6.26 1.18 -12.66
C ALA A 18 7.73 0.72 -12.86
N VAL A 19 8.67 1.30 -12.11
CA VAL A 19 10.08 0.86 -12.11
C VAL A 19 10.21 -0.58 -11.63
N GLY A 20 9.47 -0.96 -10.58
CA GLY A 20 9.43 -2.33 -10.07
C GLY A 20 8.91 -3.32 -11.12
N ALA A 21 7.82 -2.99 -11.81
CA ALA A 21 7.24 -3.82 -12.87
C ALA A 21 8.19 -4.02 -14.05
N ILE A 22 8.89 -2.96 -14.46
CA ILE A 22 9.87 -3.03 -15.56
C ILE A 22 11.08 -3.87 -15.16
N LYS A 23 11.61 -3.70 -13.93
CA LYS A 23 12.66 -4.59 -13.41
C LYS A 23 12.20 -6.05 -13.41
N PHE A 24 11.01 -6.33 -12.91
CA PHE A 24 10.44 -7.68 -12.90
C PHE A 24 10.34 -8.28 -14.31
N LEU A 25 9.86 -7.53 -15.29
CA LEU A 25 9.76 -8.00 -16.67
C LEU A 25 11.13 -8.40 -17.24
N TYR A 26 12.15 -7.55 -17.08
CA TYR A 26 13.47 -7.83 -17.64
C TYR A 26 14.22 -8.93 -16.87
N ASP A 27 14.09 -8.97 -15.54
CA ASP A 27 14.79 -9.93 -14.69
C ASP A 27 14.12 -11.32 -14.70
N ARG A 28 12.79 -11.38 -14.61
CA ARG A 28 12.04 -12.63 -14.40
C ARG A 28 11.39 -13.19 -15.65
N VAL A 29 10.98 -12.35 -16.59
CA VAL A 29 10.30 -12.82 -17.82
C VAL A 29 11.29 -12.94 -18.97
N LEU A 30 12.11 -11.91 -19.20
CA LEU A 30 13.04 -11.88 -20.33
C LEU A 30 14.43 -12.45 -20.00
N ASN A 31 14.77 -12.61 -18.72
CA ASN A 31 16.06 -13.12 -18.23
C ASN A 31 17.29 -12.33 -18.75
N ILE A 32 17.14 -11.00 -18.90
CA ILE A 32 18.19 -10.06 -19.34
C ILE A 32 18.46 -9.03 -18.23
N PRO A 33 19.17 -9.41 -17.15
CA PRO A 33 19.29 -8.57 -15.96
C PRO A 33 20.17 -7.31 -16.17
N LYS A 34 21.08 -7.32 -17.15
CA LYS A 34 22.09 -6.26 -17.33
C LYS A 34 21.56 -4.94 -17.90
N ARG A 35 20.33 -4.88 -18.43
CA ARG A 35 19.78 -3.65 -19.06
C ARG A 35 19.10 -2.70 -18.08
N VAL A 36 18.68 -3.17 -16.89
CA VAL A 36 17.77 -2.41 -15.99
C VAL A 36 18.37 -2.18 -14.60
N GLY A 37 19.54 -2.77 -14.30
CA GLY A 37 20.20 -2.66 -12.99
C GLY A 37 20.55 -1.22 -12.55
N SER A 38 20.67 -0.27 -13.48
CA SER A 38 21.02 1.12 -13.19
C SER A 38 19.84 2.04 -12.92
N LEU A 39 18.58 1.56 -12.95
CA LEU A 39 17.42 2.41 -12.67
C LEU A 39 17.42 2.84 -11.19
N PRO A 40 17.61 4.15 -10.91
CA PRO A 40 17.60 4.66 -9.54
C PRO A 40 16.20 4.55 -8.98
N GLN A 41 16.09 3.92 -7.81
CA GLN A 41 14.83 3.80 -7.11
C GLN A 41 14.71 4.94 -6.09
N PRO A 42 13.62 5.72 -6.11
CA PRO A 42 13.31 6.68 -5.08
C PRO A 42 13.34 6.04 -3.70
N ARG A 43 13.88 6.76 -2.71
CA ARG A 43 13.79 6.32 -1.32
C ARG A 43 12.34 6.41 -0.87
N LYS A 44 11.82 5.33 -0.26
CA LYS A 44 10.48 5.32 0.34
C LYS A 44 10.40 6.41 1.40
N GLU A 45 9.43 7.30 1.27
CA GLU A 45 9.11 8.27 2.32
C GLU A 45 8.54 7.52 3.54
N LYS A 46 9.17 7.71 4.70
CA LYS A 46 8.65 7.19 5.98
C LYS A 46 7.64 8.19 6.52
N LYS A 47 6.35 7.94 6.31
CA LYS A 47 5.28 8.68 6.97
C LYS A 47 4.99 8.07 8.34
N LEU A 48 4.70 8.92 9.33
CA LEU A 48 4.25 8.46 10.63
C LEU A 48 2.87 7.81 10.50
N PRO A 49 2.61 6.69 11.19
CA PRO A 49 1.29 6.08 11.18
C PRO A 49 0.28 7.02 11.83
N ILE A 50 -0.91 7.11 11.23
CA ILE A 50 -2.04 7.80 11.85
C ILE A 50 -2.69 6.80 12.80
N VAL A 51 -2.66 7.10 14.10
CA VAL A 51 -3.25 6.26 15.16
C VAL A 51 -4.57 6.88 15.60
N LEU A 52 -5.64 6.07 15.62
CA LEU A 52 -6.95 6.49 16.10
C LEU A 52 -7.01 6.51 17.63
N SER A 53 -7.73 7.48 18.19
CA SER A 53 -8.04 7.48 19.62
C SER A 53 -9.06 6.39 19.96
N ARG A 54 -9.21 6.06 21.25
CA ARG A 54 -10.22 5.07 21.68
C ARG A 54 -11.63 5.55 21.37
N GLU A 55 -11.86 6.85 21.51
CA GLU A 55 -13.11 7.53 21.23
C GLU A 55 -13.46 7.45 19.74
N ASP A 56 -12.48 7.60 18.85
CA ASP A 56 -12.67 7.41 17.40
C ASP A 56 -13.12 5.98 17.08
N VAL A 57 -12.47 4.99 17.69
CA VAL A 57 -12.78 3.58 17.45
C VAL A 57 -14.19 3.23 17.93
N ILE A 58 -14.61 3.75 19.10
CA ILE A 58 -15.97 3.56 19.61
C ILE A 58 -16.99 4.16 18.63
N ARG A 59 -16.77 5.40 18.17
CA ARG A 59 -17.66 6.06 17.18
C ARG A 59 -17.78 5.25 15.89
N ILE A 60 -16.69 4.65 15.42
CA ILE A 60 -16.72 3.75 14.26
C ILE A 60 -17.62 2.54 14.53
N PHE A 61 -17.47 1.85 15.67
CA PHE A 61 -18.31 0.68 16.01
C PHE A 61 -19.79 1.02 16.20
N GLU A 62 -20.11 2.21 16.68
CA GLU A 62 -21.48 2.69 16.87
C GLU A 62 -22.16 3.04 15.54
N SER A 63 -21.40 3.56 14.57
CA SER A 63 -21.94 3.89 13.23
C SER A 63 -22.36 2.69 12.39
N VAL A 64 -21.95 1.47 12.77
CA VAL A 64 -22.13 0.26 11.95
C VAL A 64 -23.40 -0.48 12.35
N ASN A 65 -24.42 -0.38 11.50
CA ASN A 65 -25.72 -1.02 11.73
C ASN A 65 -25.71 -2.54 11.46
N ASN A 66 -24.84 -3.03 10.57
CA ASN A 66 -24.77 -4.45 10.24
C ASN A 66 -23.93 -5.21 11.27
N ILE A 67 -24.56 -6.15 11.99
CA ILE A 67 -23.91 -6.92 13.06
C ILE A 67 -22.70 -7.73 12.58
N LYS A 68 -22.72 -8.23 11.32
CA LYS A 68 -21.59 -8.98 10.74
C LYS A 68 -20.38 -8.07 10.58
N HIS A 69 -20.58 -6.87 10.04
CA HIS A 69 -19.50 -5.90 9.85
C HIS A 69 -18.96 -5.39 11.19
N LYS A 70 -19.84 -5.16 12.16
CA LYS A 70 -19.44 -4.76 13.51
C LYS A 70 -18.55 -5.83 14.17
N ALA A 71 -18.92 -7.11 14.07
CA ALA A 71 -18.12 -8.22 14.57
C ALA A 71 -16.74 -8.31 13.89
N ILE A 72 -16.70 -8.17 12.56
CA ILE A 72 -15.45 -8.14 11.76
C ILE A 72 -14.53 -7.01 12.24
N LEU A 73 -15.06 -5.80 12.41
CA LEU A 73 -14.29 -4.63 12.84
C LEU A 73 -13.76 -4.77 14.27
N MET A 74 -14.59 -5.27 15.20
CA MET A 74 -14.17 -5.53 16.58
C MET A 74 -13.08 -6.60 16.63
N LEU A 75 -13.23 -7.69 15.87
CA LEU A 75 -12.24 -8.75 15.81
C LEU A 75 -10.92 -8.24 15.23
N ALA A 76 -10.95 -7.50 14.13
CA ALA A 76 -9.76 -6.88 13.53
C ALA A 76 -9.06 -5.92 14.52
N TYR A 77 -9.83 -5.12 15.27
CA TYR A 77 -9.28 -4.20 16.27
C TYR A 77 -8.65 -4.93 17.47
N SER A 78 -9.31 -5.95 18.01
CA SER A 78 -8.82 -6.70 19.18
C SER A 78 -7.62 -7.60 18.89
N THR A 79 -7.53 -8.14 17.67
CA THR A 79 -6.50 -9.12 17.29
C THR A 79 -5.41 -8.53 16.38
N GLY A 80 -5.60 -7.31 15.86
CA GLY A 80 -4.66 -6.66 14.94
C GLY A 80 -4.60 -7.31 13.55
N LEU A 81 -5.62 -8.08 13.17
CA LEU A 81 -5.66 -8.77 11.88
C LEU A 81 -5.80 -7.79 10.71
N ARG A 82 -5.20 -8.15 9.59
CA ARG A 82 -5.36 -7.45 8.31
C ARG A 82 -6.71 -7.77 7.69
N VAL A 83 -7.22 -6.85 6.89
CA VAL A 83 -8.51 -7.01 6.18
C VAL A 83 -8.59 -8.32 5.39
N SER A 84 -7.50 -8.71 4.73
CA SER A 84 -7.41 -9.96 3.96
C SER A 84 -7.55 -11.24 4.80
N GLU A 85 -7.36 -11.16 6.11
CA GLU A 85 -7.47 -12.29 7.03
C GLU A 85 -8.88 -12.43 7.59
N VAL A 86 -9.63 -11.32 7.68
CA VAL A 86 -10.96 -11.28 8.33
C VAL A 86 -12.11 -11.37 7.31
N VAL A 87 -11.92 -10.90 6.07
CA VAL A 87 -12.98 -10.81 5.05
C VAL A 87 -12.99 -12.05 4.12
N LYS A 88 -12.64 -13.22 4.64
CA LYS A 88 -12.68 -14.47 3.85
C LYS A 88 -14.08 -15.05 3.71
#